data_AF-H2AZD7-F1
#
_entry.id   AF-H2AZD7-F1
#
_cell.length_a   1.000
_cell.length_b   1.000
_cell.length_c   1.000
_cell.angle_alpha   90.00
_cell.angle_beta   90.00
_cell.angle_gamma   90.00
#
_symmetry.space_group_name_H-M   'P 1'
#
loop_
_entity.id
_entity.type
_entity.pdbx_description
1 polymer ?
#
loop_
_entity_poly.entity_id
_entity_poly.type
_entity_poly.pdbx_seq_one_letter_code
_entity_poly.pdbx_strand_id
1 'polypeptide(L)'
;MDDNESTVVASPSPKQLRKRSGGFKSPFTKKKKQEEGSVLEYSKSSKQVKEYTRNIDTMKQAIKILKKYDMELRTMELIDKWRSICDRSMSYILNFTVLKINKLGGYEEYKKREIGMEKAKIEYQMDTSFQEEVDTVLESEEFKSLSVDEQTEYRDQIDGKINEMESWKTSQLQKLDLQLENCQGKEMDMLELSKKLNVDYNLIYPM
;
A
#
# COMPACT_ATOMS: atom_id res chain seq x y z
N MET A 1 -52.47 14.29 -3.02
CA MET A 1 -51.24 15.08 -2.79
C MET A 1 -50.48 15.09 -4.09
N ASP A 2 -51.15 15.51 -5.17
CA ASP A 2 -51.52 16.92 -5.47
C ASP A 2 -50.26 17.60 -6.00
N ASP A 3 -50.22 18.33 -7.09
CA ASP A 3 -51.14 18.73 -8.14
C ASP A 3 -50.17 19.23 -9.24
N ASN A 4 -50.33 18.87 -10.51
CA ASN A 4 -51.19 19.58 -11.44
C ASN A 4 -50.81 21.08 -11.55
N GLU A 5 -50.06 21.44 -12.60
CA GLU A 5 -50.36 22.68 -13.32
C GLU A 5 -50.08 22.49 -14.81
N SER A 6 -51.10 21.95 -15.46
CA SER A 6 -51.40 22.20 -16.86
C SER A 6 -52.13 23.53 -16.95
N THR A 7 -51.69 24.46 -17.77
CA THR A 7 -52.56 25.45 -18.46
C THR A 7 -51.74 26.24 -19.48
N VAL A 8 -52.18 26.58 -20.68
CA VAL A 8 -53.21 26.09 -21.61
C VAL A 8 -53.04 27.00 -22.84
N VAL A 9 -52.98 26.37 -24.01
CA VAL A 9 -53.71 26.72 -25.25
C VAL A 9 -53.76 28.18 -25.68
N ALA A 10 -53.24 28.46 -26.87
CA ALA A 10 -53.99 29.22 -27.89
C ALA A 10 -53.42 29.00 -29.29
N SER A 11 -54.01 28.06 -30.03
CA SER A 11 -54.09 28.20 -31.49
C SER A 11 -55.15 29.24 -31.84
N PRO A 12 -54.97 29.96 -32.95
CA PRO A 12 -56.09 30.13 -33.85
C PRO A 12 -55.72 29.75 -35.28
N SER A 13 -56.55 28.86 -35.85
CA SER A 13 -56.62 28.54 -37.27
C SER A 13 -57.28 29.71 -38.06
N PRO A 14 -57.67 29.53 -39.35
CA PRO A 14 -56.87 29.82 -40.53
C PRO A 14 -57.50 30.93 -41.38
N LYS A 15 -56.69 31.82 -41.98
CA LYS A 15 -57.18 32.74 -43.02
C LYS A 15 -56.74 32.26 -44.40
N GLN A 16 -57.68 31.63 -45.11
CA GLN A 16 -57.61 31.45 -46.55
C GLN A 16 -57.67 32.81 -47.24
N LEU A 17 -56.77 33.07 -48.20
CA LEU A 17 -57.08 33.99 -49.30
C LEU A 17 -56.19 33.75 -50.53
N ARG A 18 -56.86 33.28 -51.57
CA ARG A 18 -56.64 33.51 -53.01
C ARG A 18 -55.33 33.01 -53.65
N LYS A 19 -55.49 31.88 -54.35
CA LYS A 19 -54.78 31.60 -55.61
C LYS A 19 -55.01 32.76 -56.60
N ARG A 20 -53.94 33.43 -57.01
CA ARG A 20 -53.88 34.12 -58.32
C ARG A 20 -52.76 33.50 -59.14
N SER A 21 -53.19 33.02 -60.29
CA SER A 21 -52.43 32.65 -61.48
C SER A 21 -51.32 33.65 -61.81
N GLY A 22 -50.19 33.14 -62.27
CA GLY A 22 -49.16 33.95 -62.92
C GLY A 22 -47.90 33.14 -63.11
N GLY A 23 -47.78 32.46 -64.24
CA GLY A 23 -46.53 31.86 -64.67
C GLY A 23 -45.46 32.95 -64.77
N PHE A 24 -44.41 32.81 -63.96
CA PHE A 24 -43.14 33.47 -64.20
C PHE A 24 -42.04 32.46 -63.86
N LYS A 25 -41.51 31.79 -64.89
CA LYS A 25 -40.31 30.96 -64.74
C LYS A 25 -39.15 31.90 -64.43
N SER A 26 -38.86 32.07 -63.14
CA SER A 26 -37.70 32.82 -62.66
C SER A 26 -36.40 32.16 -63.17
N PRO A 27 -35.41 32.91 -63.69
CA PRO A 27 -34.14 32.35 -64.19
C PRO A 27 -33.23 31.78 -63.08
N PHE A 28 -33.66 31.80 -61.82
CA PHE A 28 -32.82 31.54 -60.65
C PHE A 28 -32.54 30.07 -60.31
N THR A 29 -33.05 29.10 -61.06
CA THR A 29 -32.84 27.67 -60.73
C THR A 29 -31.43 27.14 -61.07
N LYS A 30 -30.58 27.92 -61.77
CA LYS A 30 -29.20 27.51 -62.08
C LYS A 30 -28.17 27.88 -61.00
N LYS A 31 -28.38 28.95 -60.20
CA LYS A 31 -27.45 29.31 -59.12
C LYS A 31 -27.54 28.38 -57.89
N LYS A 32 -28.73 27.89 -57.56
CA LYS A 32 -28.96 27.03 -56.39
C LYS A 32 -28.28 25.66 -56.49
N LYS A 33 -28.22 25.07 -57.70
CA LYS A 33 -27.54 23.78 -57.94
C LYS A 33 -26.01 23.86 -57.86
N GLN A 34 -25.41 25.01 -58.17
CA GLN A 34 -23.97 25.21 -58.03
C GLN A 34 -23.55 25.43 -56.57
N GLU A 35 -24.37 26.13 -55.78
CA GLU A 35 -24.14 26.30 -54.33
C GLU A 35 -24.37 25.00 -53.54
N GLU A 36 -25.38 24.19 -53.89
CA GLU A 36 -25.61 22.89 -53.24
C GLU A 36 -24.48 21.88 -53.55
N GLY A 37 -23.91 21.91 -54.77
CA GLY A 37 -22.78 21.07 -55.16
C GLY A 37 -21.49 21.41 -54.42
N SER A 38 -21.17 22.69 -54.25
CA SER A 38 -19.98 23.13 -53.51
C SER A 38 -20.09 22.88 -52.01
N VAL A 39 -21.29 22.99 -51.43
CA VAL A 39 -21.56 22.66 -50.02
C VAL A 39 -21.46 21.15 -49.77
N LEU A 40 -21.91 20.31 -50.71
CA LEU A 40 -21.77 18.85 -50.65
C LEU A 40 -20.31 18.40 -50.74
N GLU A 41 -19.52 19.03 -51.60
CA GLU A 41 -18.09 18.76 -51.76
C GLU A 41 -17.30 19.21 -50.53
N TYR A 42 -17.59 20.41 -50.00
CA TYR A 42 -17.03 20.90 -48.74
C TYR A 42 -17.38 20.00 -47.54
N SER A 43 -18.61 19.48 -47.49
CA SER A 43 -19.05 18.53 -46.46
C SER A 43 -18.27 17.20 -46.52
N LYS A 44 -18.02 16.67 -47.72
CA LYS A 44 -17.21 15.45 -47.91
C LYS A 44 -15.75 15.68 -47.50
N SER A 45 -15.15 16.78 -47.94
CA SER A 45 -13.77 17.14 -47.57
C SER A 45 -13.65 17.42 -46.06
N SER A 46 -14.64 18.07 -45.44
CA SER A 46 -14.68 18.29 -43.99
C SER A 46 -14.78 16.98 -43.20
N LYS A 47 -15.56 16.00 -43.68
CA LYS A 47 -15.64 14.66 -43.08
C LYS A 47 -14.30 13.94 -43.17
N GLN A 48 -13.64 13.97 -44.33
CA GLN A 48 -12.30 13.40 -44.50
C GLN A 48 -11.27 14.06 -43.59
N VAL A 49 -11.29 15.40 -43.47
CA VAL A 49 -10.41 16.12 -42.54
C VAL A 49 -10.65 15.65 -41.11
N LYS A 50 -11.91 15.55 -40.66
CA LYS A 50 -12.25 15.07 -39.31
C LYS A 50 -11.80 13.62 -39.07
N GLU A 51 -11.93 12.76 -40.08
CA GLU A 51 -11.48 11.38 -40.03
C GLU A 51 -9.96 11.29 -39.93
N TYR A 52 -9.23 12.04 -40.77
CA TYR A 52 -7.78 12.13 -40.68
C TYR A 52 -7.31 12.73 -39.36
N THR A 53 -7.99 13.75 -38.82
CA THR A 53 -7.67 14.31 -37.49
C THR A 53 -7.84 13.26 -36.39
N ARG A 54 -8.95 12.49 -36.41
CA ARG A 54 -9.16 11.38 -35.47
C ARG A 54 -8.07 10.32 -35.60
N ASN A 55 -7.73 9.92 -36.83
CA ASN A 55 -6.67 8.94 -37.07
C ASN A 55 -5.32 9.45 -36.54
N ILE A 56 -4.99 10.73 -36.78
CA ILE A 56 -3.79 11.37 -36.23
C ILE A 56 -3.79 11.32 -34.70
N ASP A 57 -4.91 11.62 -34.05
CA ASP A 57 -4.99 11.63 -32.59
C ASP A 57 -4.92 10.22 -31.99
N THR A 58 -5.55 9.22 -32.62
CA THR A 58 -5.41 7.82 -32.23
C THR A 58 -3.98 7.32 -32.38
N MET A 59 -3.28 7.68 -33.47
CA MET A 59 -1.87 7.33 -33.65
C MET A 59 -0.97 8.03 -32.63
N LYS A 60 -1.22 9.30 -32.29
CA LYS A 60 -0.50 10.00 -31.22
C LYS A 60 -0.68 9.31 -29.86
N GLN A 61 -1.89 8.85 -29.55
CA GLN A 61 -2.18 8.10 -28.32
C GLN A 61 -1.46 6.74 -28.33
N ALA A 62 -1.51 6.01 -29.44
CA ALA A 62 -0.79 4.74 -29.59
C ALA A 62 0.73 4.91 -29.41
N ILE A 63 1.34 5.95 -30.00
CA ILE A 63 2.76 6.28 -29.80
C ILE A 63 3.05 6.59 -28.33
N LYS A 64 2.16 7.30 -27.64
CA LYS A 64 2.32 7.62 -26.21
C LYS A 64 2.28 6.37 -25.34
N ILE A 65 1.36 5.44 -25.63
CA ILE A 65 1.25 4.16 -24.93
C ILE A 65 2.50 3.32 -25.18
N LEU A 66 2.96 3.23 -26.43
CA LEU A 66 4.17 2.48 -26.79
C LEU A 66 5.42 3.01 -26.07
N LYS A 67 5.62 4.33 -26.06
CA LYS A 67 6.73 4.95 -25.31
C LYS A 67 6.66 4.68 -23.81
N LYS A 68 5.46 4.62 -23.24
CA LYS A 68 5.28 4.27 -21.82
C LYS A 68 5.67 2.83 -21.57
N TYR A 69 5.25 1.91 -22.44
CA TYR A 69 5.61 0.51 -22.36
C TYR A 69 7.12 0.28 -22.44
N ASP A 70 7.83 0.95 -23.36
CA ASP A 70 9.29 0.88 -23.44
C ASP A 70 9.98 1.36 -22.15
N MET A 71 9.42 2.40 -21.51
CA MET A 71 9.91 2.87 -20.22
C MET A 71 9.65 1.86 -19.11
N GLU A 72 8.45 1.27 -19.05
CA GLU A 72 8.11 0.22 -18.09
C GLU A 72 9.05 -0.99 -18.23
N LEU A 73 9.37 -1.41 -19.46
CA LEU A 73 10.31 -2.49 -19.72
C LEU A 73 11.72 -2.17 -19.18
N ARG A 74 12.24 -0.97 -19.45
CA ARG A 74 13.53 -0.52 -18.88
C ARG A 74 13.52 -0.47 -17.37
N THR A 75 12.40 -0.06 -16.77
CA THR A 75 12.24 -0.08 -15.32
C THR A 75 12.29 -1.50 -14.79
N MET A 76 11.64 -2.48 -15.44
CA MET A 76 11.72 -3.89 -15.06
C MET A 76 13.15 -4.42 -15.17
N GLU A 77 13.88 -4.11 -16.24
CA GLU A 77 15.29 -4.49 -16.38
C GLU A 77 16.18 -3.91 -15.27
N LEU A 78 15.92 -2.66 -14.88
CA LEU A 78 16.63 -2.02 -13.76
C LEU A 78 16.30 -2.72 -12.44
N ILE A 79 15.03 -3.06 -12.20
CA ILE A 79 14.61 -3.83 -11.02
C ILE A 79 15.38 -5.16 -10.97
N ASP A 80 15.46 -5.90 -12.08
CA ASP A 80 16.16 -7.19 -12.11
C ASP A 80 17.67 -7.05 -11.89
N LYS A 81 18.29 -5.99 -12.43
CA LYS A 81 19.70 -5.67 -12.15
C LYS A 81 19.92 -5.40 -10.67
N TRP A 82 19.08 -4.58 -10.05
CA TRP A 82 19.18 -4.27 -8.62
C TRP A 82 18.94 -5.51 -7.76
N ARG A 83 17.94 -6.33 -8.11
CA ARG A 83 17.70 -7.62 -7.44
C ARG A 83 18.92 -8.53 -7.51
N SER A 84 19.56 -8.64 -8.68
CA SER A 84 20.78 -9.46 -8.83
C SER A 84 21.95 -8.93 -7.99
N ILE A 85 22.12 -7.61 -7.90
CA ILE A 85 23.15 -7.02 -7.03
C ILE A 85 22.85 -7.33 -5.56
N CYS A 86 21.60 -7.18 -5.13
CA CYS A 86 21.17 -7.48 -3.77
C CYS A 86 21.36 -8.96 -3.43
N ASP A 87 20.97 -9.88 -4.31
CA ASP A 87 21.14 -11.33 -4.14
C ASP A 87 22.62 -11.71 -3.92
N ARG A 88 23.51 -11.19 -4.77
CA ARG A 88 24.96 -11.41 -4.64
C ARG A 88 25.52 -10.81 -3.35
N SER A 89 25.09 -9.59 -3.01
CA SER A 89 25.55 -8.91 -1.79
C SER A 89 25.10 -9.66 -0.55
N MET A 90 23.85 -10.13 -0.54
CA MET A 90 23.29 -10.87 0.58
C MET A 90 23.95 -12.25 0.71
N SER A 91 24.22 -12.94 -0.39
CA SER A 91 25.01 -14.18 -0.41
C SER A 91 26.42 -13.98 0.14
N TYR A 92 27.07 -12.86 -0.19
CA TYR A 92 28.38 -12.51 0.37
C TYR A 92 28.31 -12.30 1.89
N ILE A 93 27.33 -11.53 2.36
CA ILE A 93 27.13 -11.27 3.79
C ILE A 93 26.83 -12.58 4.52
N LEU A 94 25.99 -13.45 3.96
CA LEU A 94 25.66 -14.75 4.54
C LEU A 94 26.92 -15.61 4.72
N ASN A 95 27.72 -15.75 3.66
CA ASN A 95 28.96 -16.53 3.75
C ASN A 95 29.89 -15.95 4.82
N PHE A 96 30.00 -14.63 4.88
CA PHE A 96 30.79 -13.95 5.91
C PHE A 96 30.25 -14.17 7.33
N THR A 97 28.92 -14.13 7.53
CA THR A 97 28.30 -14.37 8.84
C THR A 97 28.45 -15.83 9.25
N VAL A 98 28.22 -16.77 8.34
CA VAL A 98 28.43 -18.22 8.57
C VAL A 98 29.88 -18.48 8.99
N LEU A 99 30.87 -17.87 8.33
CA LEU A 99 32.28 -17.99 8.73
C LEU A 99 32.54 -17.44 10.14
N LYS A 100 31.93 -16.31 10.50
CA LYS A 100 32.04 -15.76 11.86
C LYS A 100 31.39 -16.66 12.89
N ILE A 101 30.22 -17.21 12.59
CA ILE A 101 29.47 -18.13 13.43
C ILE A 101 30.26 -19.42 13.65
N ASN A 102 30.87 -19.98 12.60
CA ASN A 102 31.70 -21.17 12.70
C ASN A 102 32.94 -20.95 13.60
N LYS A 103 33.53 -19.74 13.59
CA LYS A 103 34.60 -19.37 14.54
C LYS A 103 34.13 -19.27 15.99
N LEU A 104 32.83 -19.05 16.21
CA LEU A 104 32.20 -18.93 17.52
C LEU A 104 31.66 -20.27 18.06
N GLY A 105 31.96 -21.39 17.39
CA GLY A 105 31.49 -22.73 17.79
C GLY A 105 30.25 -23.22 17.05
N GLY A 106 29.81 -22.49 16.01
CA GLY A 106 28.69 -22.87 15.16
C GLY A 106 27.40 -22.11 15.46
N TYR A 107 26.36 -22.41 14.69
CA TYR A 107 25.09 -21.67 14.72
C TYR A 107 24.34 -21.81 16.05
N GLU A 108 24.38 -22.99 16.65
CA GLU A 108 23.75 -23.26 17.95
C GLU A 108 24.36 -22.40 19.06
N GLU A 109 25.68 -22.29 19.12
CA GLU A 109 26.35 -21.49 20.15
C GLU A 109 26.12 -19.99 19.95
N TYR A 110 26.09 -19.53 18.70
CA TYR A 110 25.69 -18.17 18.36
C TYR A 110 24.26 -17.86 18.81
N LYS A 111 23.30 -18.77 18.55
CA LYS A 111 21.90 -18.61 18.97
C LYS A 111 21.72 -18.67 20.47
N LYS A 112 22.43 -19.58 21.16
CA LYS A 112 22.44 -19.66 22.62
C LYS A 112 22.92 -18.36 23.25
N ARG A 113 23.93 -17.71 22.67
CA ARG A 113 24.41 -16.40 23.13
C ARG A 113 23.41 -15.28 22.88
N GLU A 114 22.81 -15.24 21.70
CA GLU A 114 21.78 -14.25 21.35
C GLU A 114 20.60 -14.34 22.32
N ILE A 115 20.07 -15.55 22.53
CA ILE A 115 18.97 -15.80 23.47
C ILE A 115 19.39 -15.51 24.91
N GLY A 116 20.59 -15.90 25.32
CA GLY A 116 21.11 -15.61 26.66
C GLY A 116 21.16 -14.11 26.97
N MET A 117 21.55 -13.29 25.99
CA MET A 117 21.52 -11.82 26.15
C MET A 117 20.08 -11.29 26.25
N GLU A 118 19.14 -11.82 25.46
CA GLU A 118 17.74 -11.40 25.54
C GLU A 118 17.10 -11.83 26.87
N LYS A 119 17.40 -13.03 27.37
CA LYS A 119 16.98 -13.49 28.70
C LYS A 119 17.49 -12.54 29.79
N ALA A 120 18.79 -12.24 29.78
CA ALA A 120 19.39 -11.32 30.75
C ALA A 120 18.78 -9.92 30.68
N LYS A 121 18.40 -9.45 29.48
CA LYS A 121 17.73 -8.17 29.29
C LYS A 121 16.31 -8.18 29.86
N ILE A 122 15.53 -9.24 29.63
CA ILE A 122 14.19 -9.40 30.20
C ILE A 122 14.27 -9.46 31.73
N GLU A 123 15.22 -10.23 32.27
CA GLU A 123 15.48 -10.30 33.71
C GLU A 123 15.83 -8.94 34.27
N TYR A 124 16.77 -8.21 33.65
CA TYR A 124 17.15 -6.88 34.11
C TYR A 124 15.98 -5.89 34.08
N GLN A 125 15.21 -5.86 32.99
CA GLN A 125 14.05 -4.97 32.87
C GLN A 125 12.99 -5.28 33.93
N MET A 126 12.72 -6.55 34.19
CA MET A 126 11.71 -6.95 35.17
C MET A 126 12.18 -6.80 36.60
N ASP A 127 13.43 -7.15 36.90
CA ASP A 127 13.93 -7.15 38.27
C ASP A 127 14.31 -5.73 38.73
N THR A 128 14.78 -4.85 37.81
CA THR A 128 15.18 -3.48 38.17
C THR A 128 14.03 -2.48 38.03
N SER A 129 13.40 -2.39 36.86
CA SER A 129 12.43 -1.30 36.59
C SER A 129 11.16 -1.44 37.41
N PHE A 130 10.71 -2.66 37.66
CA PHE A 130 9.46 -2.88 38.38
C PHE A 130 9.65 -2.88 39.88
N GLN A 131 10.77 -3.41 40.38
CA GLN A 131 11.07 -3.34 41.81
C GLN A 131 11.24 -1.88 42.26
N GLU A 132 11.90 -1.05 41.45
CA GLU A 132 12.00 0.40 41.70
C GLU A 132 10.61 1.08 41.71
N GLU A 133 9.70 0.69 40.80
CA GLU A 133 8.33 1.21 40.76
C GLU A 133 7.53 0.81 42.01
N VAL A 134 7.61 -0.46 42.41
CA VAL A 134 6.96 -0.99 43.62
C VAL A 134 7.49 -0.28 44.87
N ASP A 135 8.80 -0.18 45.01
CA ASP A 135 9.43 0.49 46.16
C ASP A 135 9.04 1.96 46.23
N THR A 136 8.99 2.66 45.08
CA THR A 136 8.54 4.06 45.01
C THR A 136 7.09 4.22 45.47
N VAL A 137 6.19 3.32 45.05
CA VAL A 137 4.78 3.35 45.44
C VAL A 137 4.62 3.07 46.93
N LEU A 138 5.34 2.09 47.47
CA LEU A 138 5.30 1.72 48.89
C LEU A 138 5.92 2.81 49.79
N GLU A 139 6.88 3.59 49.28
CA GLU A 139 7.49 4.70 49.99
C GLU A 139 6.68 6.00 49.91
N SER A 140 5.69 6.08 49.01
CA SER A 140 4.87 7.27 48.80
C SER A 140 4.10 7.69 50.06
N GLU A 141 3.93 9.00 50.24
CA GLU A 141 3.12 9.55 51.34
C GLU A 141 1.65 9.15 51.20
N GLU A 142 1.17 8.95 49.97
CA GLU A 142 -0.19 8.47 49.67
C GLU A 142 -0.41 7.08 50.27
N PHE A 143 0.48 6.12 50.00
CA PHE A 143 0.37 4.76 50.56
C PHE A 143 0.49 4.75 52.09
N LYS A 144 1.39 5.55 52.67
CA LYS A 144 1.58 5.64 54.12
C LYS A 144 0.40 6.28 54.85
N SER A 145 -0.39 7.11 54.16
CA SER A 145 -1.57 7.77 54.72
C SER A 145 -2.83 6.89 54.75
N LEU A 146 -2.83 5.76 54.03
CA LEU A 146 -3.93 4.81 53.98
C LEU A 146 -4.12 4.10 55.33
N SER A 147 -5.35 3.64 55.58
CA SER A 147 -5.64 2.78 56.73
C SER A 147 -4.94 1.43 56.63
N VAL A 148 -4.79 0.73 57.75
CA VAL A 148 -4.10 -0.58 57.78
C VAL A 148 -4.77 -1.60 56.85
N ASP A 149 -6.11 -1.59 56.82
CA ASP A 149 -6.89 -2.49 55.96
C ASP A 149 -6.69 -2.17 54.46
N GLU A 150 -6.63 -0.89 54.09
CA GLU A 150 -6.36 -0.44 52.71
C GLU A 150 -4.91 -0.72 52.29
N GLN A 151 -3.94 -0.59 53.20
CA GLN A 151 -2.55 -0.96 52.94
C GLN A 151 -2.39 -2.45 52.68
N THR A 152 -3.15 -3.30 53.38
CA THR A 152 -3.14 -4.74 53.12
C THR A 152 -3.73 -5.09 51.77
N GLU A 153 -4.87 -4.49 51.40
CA GLU A 153 -5.48 -4.71 50.08
C GLU A 153 -4.55 -4.25 48.94
N TYR A 154 -3.85 -3.13 49.11
CA TYR A 154 -2.87 -2.66 48.12
C TYR A 154 -1.67 -3.60 47.99
N ARG A 155 -1.18 -4.15 49.11
CA ARG A 155 -0.11 -5.16 49.09
C ARG A 155 -0.55 -6.41 48.34
N ASP A 156 -1.78 -6.88 48.59
CA ASP A 156 -2.35 -8.02 47.87
C ASP A 156 -2.46 -7.74 46.36
N GLN A 157 -2.79 -6.50 45.96
CA GLN A 157 -2.81 -6.10 44.55
C GLN A 157 -1.40 -6.06 43.92
N ILE A 158 -0.40 -5.57 44.65
CA ILE A 158 1.00 -5.57 44.22
C ILE A 158 1.51 -7.00 44.08
N ASP A 159 1.22 -7.87 45.06
CA ASP A 159 1.56 -9.28 45.02
C ASP A 159 0.87 -10.00 43.85
N GLY A 160 -0.39 -9.64 43.55
CA GLY A 160 -1.08 -10.08 42.33
C GLY A 160 -0.34 -9.69 41.05
N LYS A 161 0.09 -8.43 40.94
CA LYS A 161 0.87 -7.93 39.79
C LYS A 161 2.25 -8.58 39.68
N ILE A 162 2.93 -8.81 40.81
CA ILE A 162 4.20 -9.56 40.86
C ILE A 162 3.99 -10.94 40.25
N ASN A 163 2.96 -11.67 40.69
CA ASN A 163 2.66 -13.01 40.18
C ASN A 163 2.31 -12.99 38.68
N GLU A 164 1.53 -12.00 38.22
CA GLU A 164 1.23 -11.84 36.79
C GLU A 164 2.50 -11.60 35.98
N MET A 165 3.40 -10.74 36.45
CA MET A 165 4.67 -10.45 35.79
C MET A 165 5.63 -11.64 35.81
N GLU A 166 5.71 -12.39 36.90
CA GLU A 166 6.47 -13.64 36.96
C GLU A 166 5.91 -14.68 35.99
N SER A 167 4.59 -14.79 35.88
CA SER A 167 3.94 -15.66 34.89
C SER A 167 4.26 -15.22 33.46
N TRP A 168 4.34 -13.92 33.22
CA TRP A 168 4.73 -13.37 31.91
C TRP A 168 6.21 -13.64 31.63
N LYS A 169 7.11 -13.40 32.59
CA LYS A 169 8.55 -13.64 32.51
C LYS A 169 8.81 -15.12 32.19
N THR A 170 8.22 -16.02 32.96
CA THR A 170 8.33 -17.48 32.73
C THR A 170 7.80 -17.88 31.35
N SER A 171 6.66 -17.32 30.90
CA SER A 171 6.14 -17.58 29.55
C SER A 171 7.08 -17.10 28.44
N GLN A 172 7.70 -15.91 28.58
CA GLN A 172 8.65 -15.40 27.61
C GLN A 172 9.95 -16.22 27.58
N LEU A 173 10.47 -16.60 28.75
CA LEU A 173 11.64 -17.46 28.86
C LEU A 173 11.38 -18.83 28.19
N GLN A 174 10.21 -19.43 28.42
CA GLN A 174 9.80 -20.67 27.76
C GLN A 174 9.73 -20.52 26.23
N LYS A 175 9.19 -19.42 25.71
CA LYS A 175 9.18 -19.17 24.26
C LYS A 175 10.59 -19.10 23.68
N LEU A 176 11.52 -18.47 24.40
CA LEU A 176 12.92 -18.40 24.01
C LEU A 176 13.61 -19.77 24.05
N ASP A 177 13.29 -20.61 25.03
CA ASP A 177 13.80 -21.98 25.10
C ASP A 177 13.28 -22.85 23.96
N LEU A 178 11.99 -22.76 23.63
CA LEU A 178 11.40 -23.42 22.47
C LEU A 178 12.03 -22.95 21.16
N GLN A 179 12.42 -21.67 21.05
CA GLN A 179 13.16 -21.19 19.88
C GLN A 179 14.55 -21.81 19.79
N LEU A 180 15.24 -21.97 20.92
CA LEU A 180 16.56 -22.59 20.99
C LEU A 180 16.50 -24.07 20.57
N GLU A 181 15.53 -24.82 21.09
CA GLU A 181 15.29 -26.21 20.68
C GLU A 181 14.97 -26.33 19.19
N ASN A 182 14.14 -25.43 18.66
CA ASN A 182 13.80 -25.40 17.23
C ASN A 182 14.99 -25.00 16.33
N CYS A 183 16.03 -24.37 16.88
CA CYS A 183 17.25 -24.02 16.16
C CYS A 183 18.29 -25.15 16.17
N GLN A 184 18.07 -26.23 16.94
CA GLN A 184 19.02 -27.33 17.02
C GLN A 184 19.16 -28.02 15.66
N GLY A 185 20.40 -28.10 15.17
CA GLY A 185 20.73 -28.71 13.87
C GLY A 185 20.37 -27.87 12.64
N LYS A 186 19.94 -26.60 12.81
CA LYS A 186 19.73 -25.67 11.68
C LYS A 186 20.98 -24.84 11.43
N GLU A 187 21.09 -24.35 10.20
CA GLU A 187 22.10 -23.37 9.79
C GLU A 187 21.45 -22.00 9.56
N MET A 188 22.27 -20.94 9.53
CA MET A 188 21.77 -19.60 9.25
C MET A 188 21.27 -19.52 7.80
N ASP A 189 20.00 -19.19 7.64
CA ASP A 189 19.37 -19.06 6.32
C ASP A 189 19.29 -17.58 5.87
N MET A 190 19.12 -17.38 4.56
CA MET A 190 18.95 -16.08 3.92
C MET A 190 17.74 -15.31 4.44
N LEU A 191 16.65 -16.01 4.76
CA LEU A 191 15.46 -15.40 5.34
C LEU A 191 15.71 -14.88 6.76
N GLU A 192 16.57 -15.55 7.53
CA GLU A 192 16.96 -15.06 8.86
C GLU A 192 17.90 -13.86 8.75
N LEU A 193 18.82 -13.90 7.78
CA LEU A 193 19.71 -12.78 7.51
C LEU A 193 18.91 -11.54 7.06
N SER A 194 17.90 -11.69 6.20
CA SER A 194 17.09 -10.57 5.73
C SER A 194 16.29 -9.93 6.87
N LYS A 195 15.76 -10.73 7.80
CA LYS A 195 15.13 -10.22 9.04
C LYS A 195 16.13 -9.44 9.90
N LYS A 196 17.36 -9.91 10.04
CA LYS A 196 18.41 -9.19 10.81
C LYS A 196 18.85 -7.88 10.15
N LEU A 197 18.83 -7.82 8.82
CA LEU A 197 19.19 -6.62 8.06
C LEU A 197 18.00 -5.67 7.83
N ASN A 198 16.79 -6.02 8.30
CA ASN A 198 15.54 -5.30 8.04
C ASN A 198 15.27 -5.09 6.54
N VAL A 199 15.56 -6.11 5.72
CA VAL A 199 15.32 -6.10 4.27
C VAL A 199 14.14 -7.02 3.95
N ASP A 200 13.23 -6.55 3.10
CA ASP A 200 12.12 -7.37 2.61
C ASP A 200 12.65 -8.47 1.68
N TYR A 201 12.48 -9.72 2.12
CA TYR A 201 12.92 -10.89 1.37
C TYR A 201 12.20 -11.00 0.02
N ASN A 202 10.90 -10.70 -0.01
CA ASN A 202 10.07 -10.84 -1.20
C ASN A 202 10.42 -9.80 -2.29
N LEU A 203 11.09 -8.72 -1.90
CA LEU A 203 11.55 -7.70 -2.84
C LEU A 203 12.73 -8.20 -3.69
N ILE A 204 13.60 -9.02 -3.09
CA ILE A 204 14.80 -9.59 -3.72
C ILE A 204 14.48 -10.92 -4.39
N TYR A 205 13.74 -11.79 -3.70
CA TYR A 205 13.33 -13.12 -4.15
C TYR A 205 11.81 -13.15 -4.32
N PRO A 206 11.27 -12.57 -5.41
CA PRO A 206 9.86 -12.76 -5.75
C PRO A 206 9.64 -14.25 -6.05
N MET A 207 8.54 -14.82 -5.54
CA MET A 207 8.10 -16.19 -5.85
C MET A 207 7.80 -16.39 -7.32
#